data_AF-S5ZTA5-F1
#
_entry.id   AF-S5ZTA5-F1
#
_cell.length_a   1.000
_cell.length_b   1.000
_cell.length_c   1.000
_cell.angle_alpha   90.00
_cell.angle_beta   90.00
_cell.angle_gamma   90.00
#
_symmetry.space_group_name_H-M   'P 1'
#
loop_
_entity.id
_entity.type
_entity.pdbx_description
1 polymer ?
#
loop_
_entity_poly.entity_id
_entity_poly.type
_entity_poly.pdbx_seq_one_letter_code
_entity_poly.pdbx_strand_id
1 'polypeptide(L)'
;MKMSEDAADNVRLAFVWACENIATNAPEIFCERLDLFYRLMQDKSERVRREAPEMFRVMGKRKPEYVLPYLEKLQRFAAHDSNPVVRIHSAGAIRITKKALEVNGHAADN
;
A
#
# COMPACT_ATOMS: atom_id res chain seq x y z
N MET A 1 4.89 -15.05 -0.45
CA MET A 1 3.80 -15.45 0.48
C MET A 1 2.69 -16.07 -0.37
N LYS A 2 2.48 -17.39 -0.31
CA LYS A 2 1.65 -18.12 -1.29
C LYS A 2 0.19 -17.67 -1.34
N MET A 3 -0.37 -17.24 -0.21
CA MET A 3 -1.77 -16.82 -0.08
C MET A 3 -2.14 -15.62 -0.97
N SER A 4 -1.17 -14.79 -1.37
CA SER A 4 -1.40 -13.69 -2.31
C SER A 4 -1.73 -14.14 -3.73
N GLU A 5 -1.51 -15.41 -4.05
CA GLU A 5 -1.73 -16.00 -5.38
C GLU A 5 -2.82 -17.10 -5.34
N ASP A 6 -3.55 -17.20 -4.23
CA ASP A 6 -4.61 -18.20 -4.07
C ASP A 6 -5.71 -18.01 -5.12
N ALA A 7 -6.32 -19.11 -5.56
CA ALA A 7 -7.39 -19.06 -6.54
C ALA A 7 -8.62 -18.29 -6.01
N ALA A 8 -8.90 -18.43 -4.72
CA ALA A 8 -10.05 -17.82 -4.06
C ALA A 8 -9.73 -16.37 -3.65
N ASP A 9 -10.59 -15.44 -4.07
CA ASP A 9 -10.35 -14.01 -3.83
C ASP A 9 -10.52 -13.62 -2.36
N ASN A 10 -11.37 -14.31 -1.62
CA ASN A 10 -11.51 -14.15 -0.16
C ASN A 10 -10.21 -14.48 0.60
N VAL A 11 -9.43 -15.46 0.13
CA VAL A 11 -8.12 -15.79 0.71
C VAL A 11 -7.12 -14.69 0.43
N ARG A 12 -7.06 -14.19 -0.80
CA ARG A 12 -6.18 -13.06 -1.17
C ARG A 12 -6.56 -11.78 -0.41
N LEU A 13 -7.86 -11.51 -0.25
CA LEU A 13 -8.38 -10.38 0.53
C LEU A 13 -7.99 -10.49 2.02
N ALA A 14 -8.24 -11.65 2.64
CA ALA A 14 -7.87 -11.89 4.03
C ALA A 14 -6.35 -11.78 4.24
N PHE A 15 -5.56 -12.20 3.24
CA PHE A 15 -4.12 -12.01 3.23
C PHE A 15 -3.73 -10.51 3.28
N VAL A 16 -4.39 -9.64 2.50
CA VAL A 16 -4.11 -8.19 2.55
C VAL A 16 -4.38 -7.63 3.93
N TRP A 17 -5.56 -7.89 4.50
CA TRP A 17 -5.94 -7.40 5.82
C TRP A 17 -5.03 -7.91 6.93
N ALA A 18 -4.66 -9.18 6.90
CA ALA A 18 -3.71 -9.74 7.87
C ALA A 18 -2.36 -9.01 7.77
N CYS A 19 -1.84 -8.80 6.56
CA CYS A 19 -0.57 -8.11 6.38
C CYS A 19 -0.63 -6.65 6.82
N GLU A 20 -1.70 -5.92 6.51
CA GLU A 20 -1.91 -4.53 6.94
C GLU A 20 -1.89 -4.40 8.47
N ASN A 21 -2.60 -5.30 9.16
CA ASN A 21 -2.63 -5.35 10.62
C ASN A 21 -1.25 -5.68 11.22
N ILE A 22 -0.51 -6.60 10.62
CA ILE A 22 0.86 -6.92 11.06
C ILE A 22 1.78 -5.71 10.82
N ALA A 23 1.73 -5.09 9.64
CA ALA A 23 2.52 -3.92 9.29
C ALA A 23 2.24 -2.73 10.21
N THR A 24 1.09 -2.74 10.91
CA THR A 24 0.77 -1.73 11.91
C THR A 24 1.70 -1.73 13.12
N ASN A 25 2.23 -2.89 13.48
CA ASN A 25 3.12 -3.07 14.63
C ASN A 25 4.54 -3.52 14.22
N ALA A 26 4.67 -4.18 13.07
CA ALA A 26 5.92 -4.70 12.54
C ALA A 26 6.05 -4.37 11.04
N PRO A 27 6.20 -3.09 10.66
CA PRO A 27 6.35 -2.67 9.27
C PRO A 27 7.55 -3.32 8.56
N GLU A 28 8.56 -3.76 9.33
CA GLU A 28 9.90 -4.07 8.80
C GLU A 28 9.89 -5.37 8.01
N ILE A 29 8.90 -6.22 8.30
CA ILE A 29 8.60 -7.46 7.58
C ILE A 29 8.27 -7.18 6.11
N PHE A 30 7.80 -5.98 5.79
CA PHE A 30 7.24 -5.62 4.49
C PHE A 30 8.08 -4.65 3.66
N CYS A 31 9.17 -4.10 4.20
CA CYS A 31 10.05 -3.14 3.52
C CYS A 31 10.45 -3.60 2.10
N GLU A 32 10.82 -4.87 1.95
CA GLU A 32 11.24 -5.46 0.65
C GLU A 32 10.12 -6.24 -0.04
N ARG A 33 8.87 -6.10 0.41
CA ARG A 33 7.72 -6.89 -0.07
C ARG A 33 6.59 -6.05 -0.67
N LEU A 34 6.75 -4.73 -0.76
CA LEU A 34 5.69 -3.84 -1.27
C LEU A 34 5.31 -4.13 -2.73
N ASP A 35 6.21 -4.70 -3.52
CA ASP A 35 5.90 -5.10 -4.91
C ASP A 35 4.79 -6.16 -4.98
N LEU A 36 4.66 -7.01 -3.94
CA LEU A 36 3.56 -7.95 -3.84
C LEU A 36 2.21 -7.23 -3.76
N PHE A 37 2.11 -6.17 -2.96
CA PHE A 37 0.87 -5.40 -2.82
C PHE A 37 0.59 -4.55 -4.05
N TYR A 38 1.64 -4.07 -4.74
CA TYR A 38 1.49 -3.43 -6.04
C TYR A 38 0.88 -4.38 -7.09
N ARG A 39 1.25 -5.67 -7.09
CA ARG A 39 0.60 -6.68 -7.94
C ARG A 39 -0.86 -6.90 -7.54
N LEU A 40 -1.17 -6.92 -6.24
CA LEU A 40 -2.55 -7.07 -5.75
C LEU A 40 -3.45 -5.85 -6.06
N MET A 41 -2.89 -4.67 -6.29
CA MET A 41 -3.64 -3.54 -6.83
C MET A 41 -4.14 -3.78 -8.27
N GLN A 42 -3.63 -4.80 -8.97
CA GLN A 42 -4.05 -5.20 -10.32
C GLN A 42 -4.91 -6.48 -10.29
N ASP A 43 -5.36 -6.91 -9.11
CA ASP A 43 -6.13 -8.15 -8.95
C ASP A 43 -7.45 -8.13 -9.73
N LYS A 44 -7.84 -9.28 -10.28
CA LYS A 44 -9.13 -9.44 -10.96
C LYS A 44 -10.33 -9.16 -10.05
N SER A 45 -10.21 -9.43 -8.75
CA SER A 45 -11.24 -9.13 -7.76
C SER A 45 -11.14 -7.69 -7.30
N GLU A 46 -12.20 -6.92 -7.52
CA GLU A 46 -12.26 -5.53 -7.07
C GLU A 46 -12.09 -5.41 -5.55
N ARG A 47 -12.56 -6.41 -4.79
CA ARG A 47 -12.44 -6.43 -3.33
C ARG A 47 -10.98 -6.45 -2.90
N VAL A 48 -10.15 -7.25 -3.57
CA VAL A 48 -8.71 -7.30 -3.30
C VAL A 48 -8.04 -5.99 -3.73
N ARG A 49 -8.35 -5.48 -4.93
CA ARG A 49 -7.78 -4.21 -5.42
C ARG A 49 -8.08 -3.04 -4.50
N ARG A 50 -9.27 -2.99 -3.91
CA ARG A 50 -9.70 -1.92 -3.00
C ARG A 50 -8.86 -1.82 -1.74
N GLU A 51 -8.42 -2.96 -1.21
CA GLU A 51 -7.72 -3.02 0.08
C GLU A 51 -6.20 -2.99 -0.10
N ALA A 52 -5.67 -3.45 -1.23
CA ALA A 52 -4.22 -3.45 -1.48
C ALA A 52 -3.51 -2.08 -1.29
N PRO A 53 -4.10 -0.92 -1.63
CA PRO A 53 -3.48 0.39 -1.40
C PRO A 53 -3.31 0.74 0.08
N GLU A 54 -4.09 0.14 0.99
CA GLU A 54 -4.01 0.42 2.42
C GLU A 54 -2.67 -0.02 3.02
N MET A 55 -2.06 -1.08 2.49
CA MET A 55 -0.69 -1.45 2.86
C MET A 55 0.30 -0.30 2.59
N PHE A 56 0.19 0.38 1.44
CA PHE A 56 1.02 1.54 1.13
C PHE A 56 0.71 2.73 2.03
N ARG A 57 -0.54 2.91 2.48
CA ARG A 57 -0.88 3.96 3.44
C ARG A 57 -0.26 3.67 4.82
N VAL A 58 -0.33 2.43 5.28
CA VAL A 58 0.28 1.97 6.53
C VAL A 58 1.79 2.12 6.50
N MET A 59 2.43 1.66 5.42
CA MET A 59 3.87 1.75 5.24
C MET A 59 4.31 3.20 5.02
N GLY A 60 3.54 3.99 4.29
CA GLY A 60 3.79 5.41 4.07
C GLY A 60 3.81 6.24 5.35
N LYS A 61 3.06 5.83 6.37
CA LYS A 61 3.08 6.48 7.69
C LYS A 61 4.32 6.09 8.52
N ARG A 62 4.85 4.88 8.34
CA ARG A 62 5.84 4.28 9.27
C ARG A 62 7.25 4.20 8.70
N LYS A 63 7.35 3.90 7.41
CA LYS A 63 8.56 3.66 6.61
C LYS A 63 8.40 4.32 5.23
N PRO A 64 8.16 5.64 5.18
CA PRO A 64 7.82 6.34 3.94
C PRO A 64 8.86 6.19 2.82
N GLU A 65 10.13 6.04 3.18
CA GLU A 65 11.25 5.84 2.26
C GLU A 65 11.10 4.59 1.38
N TYR A 66 10.45 3.54 1.90
CA TYR A 66 10.17 2.32 1.13
C TYR A 66 8.97 2.47 0.20
N VAL A 67 8.08 3.44 0.47
CA VAL A 67 6.93 3.74 -0.39
C VAL A 67 7.29 4.73 -1.50
N LEU A 68 8.37 5.50 -1.32
CA LEU A 68 8.84 6.50 -2.29
C LEU A 68 8.93 5.96 -3.74
N PRO A 69 9.48 4.76 -4.03
CA PRO A 69 9.55 4.22 -5.39
C PRO A 69 8.20 3.89 -6.02
N TYR A 70 7.12 3.86 -5.23
CA TYR A 70 5.77 3.51 -5.66
C TYR A 70 4.88 4.74 -5.88
N LEU A 71 5.32 5.96 -5.54
CA LEU A 71 4.45 7.15 -5.62
C LEU A 71 3.88 7.39 -7.01
N GLU A 72 4.69 7.26 -8.07
CA GLU A 72 4.21 7.42 -9.44
C GLU A 72 3.21 6.32 -9.83
N LYS A 73 3.49 5.08 -9.43
CA LYS A 73 2.61 3.92 -9.64
C LYS A 73 1.25 4.13 -8.95
N LEU A 74 1.28 4.55 -7.69
CA LEU A 74 0.08 4.88 -6.91
C LEU A 74 -0.69 6.04 -7.54
N GLN A 75 0.01 7.04 -8.11
CA GLN A 75 -0.64 8.18 -8.77
C GLN A 75 -1.44 7.75 -10.00
N ARG A 76 -0.95 6.76 -10.76
CA ARG A 76 -1.71 6.18 -11.89
C ARG A 76 -2.99 5.52 -11.42
N PHE A 77 -2.95 4.74 -10.32
CA PHE A 77 -4.16 4.18 -9.73
C PHE A 77 -5.11 5.26 -9.20
N ALA A 78 -4.59 6.27 -8.51
CA ALA A 78 -5.36 7.39 -8.00
C ALA A 78 -6.11 8.17 -9.11
N ALA A 79 -5.54 8.23 -10.32
CA ALA A 79 -6.12 8.94 -11.44
C ALA A 79 -7.02 8.08 -12.34
N HIS A 80 -6.71 6.79 -12.51
CA HIS A 80 -7.24 6.01 -13.62
C HIS A 80 -7.93 4.69 -13.25
N ASP A 81 -7.87 4.23 -11.99
CA ASP A 81 -8.58 2.99 -11.64
C ASP A 81 -10.10 3.16 -11.82
N SER A 82 -10.77 2.15 -12.37
CA SER A 82 -12.21 2.17 -12.60
C SER A 82 -13.00 2.26 -11.29
N ASN A 83 -12.48 1.67 -10.21
CA ASN A 83 -13.13 1.64 -8.92
C ASN A 83 -12.74 2.89 -8.09
N PRO A 84 -13.72 3.74 -7.69
CA PRO A 84 -13.44 4.97 -6.97
C PRO A 84 -12.75 4.75 -5.62
N VAL A 85 -12.98 3.60 -4.96
CA VAL A 85 -12.34 3.32 -3.66
C VAL A 85 -10.85 3.06 -3.84
N VAL A 86 -10.44 2.35 -4.89
CA VAL A 86 -9.00 2.17 -5.23
C VAL A 86 -8.35 3.52 -5.44
N ARG A 87 -9.02 4.44 -6.15
CA ARG A 87 -8.51 5.79 -6.38
C ARG A 87 -8.31 6.56 -5.07
N ILE A 88 -9.32 6.54 -4.20
CA ILE A 88 -9.30 7.24 -2.90
C ILE A 88 -8.19 6.70 -1.99
N HIS A 89 -8.09 5.38 -1.84
CA HIS A 89 -7.08 4.77 -0.98
C HIS A 89 -5.66 5.00 -1.51
N SER A 90 -5.46 4.92 -2.83
CA SER A 90 -4.16 5.24 -3.46
C SER A 90 -3.76 6.71 -3.24
N ALA A 91 -4.70 7.64 -3.40
CA ALA A 91 -4.46 9.06 -3.10
C ALA A 91 -4.14 9.28 -1.61
N GLY A 92 -4.82 8.55 -0.72
CA GLY A 92 -4.55 8.54 0.72
C GLY A 92 -3.13 8.08 1.05
N ALA A 93 -2.67 7.00 0.41
CA ALA A 93 -1.32 6.47 0.55
C ALA A 93 -0.25 7.47 0.08
N ILE A 94 -0.47 8.15 -1.06
CA ILE A 94 0.44 9.19 -1.55
C ILE A 94 0.53 10.34 -0.55
N ARG A 95 -0.62 10.87 -0.11
CA ARG A 95 -0.68 12.02 0.79
C ARG A 95 0.04 11.74 2.12
N ILE A 96 -0.21 10.58 2.73
CA ILE A 96 0.41 10.26 4.02
C ILE A 96 1.92 10.04 3.89
N THR A 97 2.36 9.43 2.79
CA THR A 97 3.79 9.21 2.52
C THR A 97 4.53 10.53 2.36
N LYS A 98 4.01 11.44 1.52
CA LYS A 98 4.61 12.76 1.32
C LYS A 98 4.72 13.54 2.64
N LYS A 99 3.64 13.57 3.42
CA LYS A 99 3.62 14.22 4.74
C LYS A 99 4.68 13.63 5.68
N ALA A 100 4.84 12.30 5.71
CA ALA A 100 5.84 11.65 6.56
C ALA A 100 7.28 11.93 6.09
N LEU A 101 7.54 11.96 4.79
CA LEU A 101 8.85 12.35 4.23
C LEU A 101 9.22 13.79 4.59
N GLU A 102 8.27 14.72 4.47
CA GLU A 102 8.47 16.13 4.84
C GLU A 102 8.85 16.25 6.32
N VAL A 103 8.11 15.60 7.22
CA VAL A 103 8.40 15.60 8.66
C VAL A 103 9.79 15.02 8.96
N ASN A 104 10.16 13.91 8.31
CA ASN A 104 11.47 13.28 8.50
C ASN A 104 12.62 14.15 8.01
N GLY A 105 12.42 14.90 6.91
CA GLY A 105 13.42 15.86 6.41
C GLY A 105 13.69 16.98 7.41
N HIS A 106 12.63 17.60 7.95
CA HIS A 106 12.79 18.66 8.96
C HIS A 106 13.41 18.15 10.28
N ALA A 107 13.25 16.87 10.61
CA ALA A 107 13.87 16.27 11.78
C ALA A 107 15.36 15.97 11.60
N ALA A 108 15.85 15.84 10.37
CA ALA A 108 17.27 15.64 10.07
C ALA A 108 18.08 16.96 10.01
N ASP A 109 17.39 18.09 9.85
CA ASP A 109 17.97 19.43 9.73
C ASP A 109 18.09 20.20 11.06
N ASN A 110 17.66 19.63 12.19
CA ASN A 110 17.76 20.19 13.56
C ASN A 110 18.68 19.35 14.45
#